data_AF-A0A6M0J183-F1
#
_entry.id   AF-A0A6M0J183-F1
#
_cell.length_a   1.000
_cell.length_b   1.000
_cell.length_c   1.000
_cell.angle_alpha   90.00
_cell.angle_beta   90.00
_cell.angle_gamma   90.00
#
_symmetry.space_group_name_H-M   'P 1'
#
loop_
_entity.id
_entity.type
_entity.pdbx_description
1 polymer ?
#
loop_
_entity_poly.entity_id
_entity_poly.type
_entity_poly.pdbx_seq_one_letter_code
_entity_poly.pdbx_strand_id
1 'polypeptide(L)'
;MKYDSYIIDVLSRLPLEPLEYCRRWVEVPSDERGYRKACVTALAEATGLSPRTVNDWGPNFERRPDHVLHVLRMADMLNQIRKIVLPPDYPQK
;
A
#
# COMPACT_ATOMS: atom_id res chain seq x y z
N MET A 1 16.34 7.73 27.10
CA MET A 1 16.51 7.19 25.74
C MET A 1 15.11 7.03 25.14
N LYS A 2 14.68 7.95 24.27
CA LYS A 2 13.37 7.93 23.58
C LYS A 2 13.64 8.05 22.07
N TYR A 3 14.07 6.95 21.45
CA TYR A 3 14.50 6.97 20.04
C TYR A 3 13.48 6.35 19.06
N ASP A 4 12.47 5.61 19.56
CA ASP A 4 11.57 4.86 18.68
C ASP A 4 10.38 5.68 18.14
N SER A 5 9.98 6.75 18.83
CA SER A 5 8.81 7.54 18.43
C SER A 5 9.07 8.50 17.26
N TYR A 6 10.32 8.78 16.90
CA TYR A 6 10.67 9.79 15.89
C TYR A 6 10.67 9.25 14.45
N ILE A 7 11.07 7.99 14.24
CA ILE A 7 11.26 7.46 12.87
C ILE A 7 9.93 7.15 12.20
N ILE A 8 8.99 6.50 12.91
CA ILE A 8 7.65 6.23 12.39
C ILE A 8 6.94 7.55 12.08
N ASP A 9 7.10 8.55 12.95
CA ASP A 9 6.47 9.86 12.80
C ASP A 9 7.08 10.71 11.68
N VAL A 10 8.36 10.52 11.33
CA VAL A 10 9.00 11.21 10.20
C VAL A 10 8.64 10.53 8.87
N LEU A 11 8.57 9.21 8.84
CA LEU A 11 8.25 8.43 7.64
C LEU A 11 6.76 8.47 7.29
N SER A 12 5.89 8.57 8.29
CA SER A 12 4.46 8.83 8.09
C SER A 12 4.22 10.18 7.41
N ARG A 13 5.08 11.19 7.60
CA ARG A 13 4.88 12.54 7.03
C ARG A 13 4.91 12.63 5.51
N LEU A 14 5.30 11.57 4.80
CA LEU A 14 5.18 11.50 3.34
C LEU A 14 4.00 10.60 2.98
N PRO A 15 2.78 11.16 2.84
CA PRO A 15 1.61 10.38 2.46
C PRO A 15 1.84 9.71 1.09
N LEU A 16 1.30 8.50 0.93
CA LEU A 16 1.30 7.81 -0.35
C LEU A 16 -0.13 7.55 -0.81
N GLU A 17 -0.47 8.09 -1.99
CA GLU A 17 -1.80 7.96 -2.57
C GLU A 17 -2.10 6.51 -2.98
N PRO A 18 -3.34 6.01 -2.84
CA PRO A 18 -3.68 4.64 -3.21
C PRO A 18 -3.35 4.28 -4.65
N LEU A 19 -3.62 5.20 -5.58
CA LEU A 19 -3.28 4.99 -7.00
C LEU A 19 -1.78 4.89 -7.22
N GLU A 20 -1.00 5.67 -6.48
CA GLU A 20 0.46 5.61 -6.55
C GLU A 20 0.99 4.30 -5.97
N TYR A 21 0.45 3.86 -4.83
CA TYR A 21 0.75 2.55 -4.26
C TYR A 21 0.42 1.42 -5.25
N CYS A 22 -0.74 1.47 -5.88
CA CYS A 22 -1.16 0.47 -6.85
C CYS A 22 -0.22 0.41 -8.06
N ARG A 23 0.19 1.56 -8.61
CA ARG A 23 1.16 1.60 -9.72
C ARG A 23 2.51 0.96 -9.37
N ARG A 24 2.91 0.96 -8.10
CA ARG A 24 4.19 0.39 -7.65
C ARG A 24 4.13 -1.11 -7.39
N TRP A 25 2.99 -1.59 -6.91
CA TRP A 25 2.87 -2.94 -6.32
C TRP A 25 1.87 -3.85 -7.01
N VAL A 26 1.00 -3.34 -7.89
CA VAL A 26 0.11 -4.15 -8.71
C VAL A 26 0.82 -4.49 -10.02
N GLU A 27 0.91 -5.79 -10.32
CA GLU A 27 1.56 -6.28 -11.54
C GLU A 27 0.67 -6.13 -12.78
N VAL A 28 -0.65 -6.11 -12.59
CA VAL A 28 -1.61 -5.89 -13.68
C VAL A 28 -1.39 -4.48 -14.26
N PRO A 29 -1.25 -4.32 -15.59
CA PRO A 29 -1.14 -3.01 -16.22
C PRO A 29 -2.37 -2.14 -15.99
N SER A 30 -2.18 -0.81 -15.88
CA SER A 30 -3.26 0.12 -15.52
C SER A 30 -4.38 0.24 -16.56
N ASP A 31 -4.09 -0.11 -17.81
CA ASP A 31 -5.00 -0.12 -18.95
C ASP A 31 -5.76 -1.44 -19.10
N GLU A 32 -5.37 -2.48 -18.36
CA GLU A 32 -6.01 -3.79 -18.44
C GLU A 32 -7.29 -3.93 -17.60
N ARG A 33 -8.22 -4.71 -18.12
CA ARG A 33 -9.42 -5.12 -17.40
C ARG A 33 -9.01 -5.99 -16.22
N GLY A 34 -9.19 -5.46 -15.01
CA GLY A 34 -8.85 -6.17 -13.78
C GLY A 34 -7.90 -5.37 -12.89
N TYR A 35 -7.25 -4.33 -13.44
CA TYR A 35 -6.36 -3.45 -12.67
C TYR A 35 -7.03 -2.94 -11.40
N ARG A 36 -8.25 -2.41 -11.51
CA ARG A 36 -8.98 -1.89 -10.36
C ARG A 36 -9.25 -2.95 -9.29
N LYS A 37 -9.57 -4.18 -9.70
CA LYS A 37 -9.80 -5.28 -8.75
C LYS A 37 -8.49 -5.65 -8.04
N ALA A 38 -7.39 -5.71 -8.76
CA ALA A 38 -6.07 -5.96 -8.20
C ALA A 38 -5.63 -4.83 -7.24
N CYS A 39 -5.91 -3.57 -7.58
CA CYS A 39 -5.72 -2.42 -6.71
C CYS A 39 -6.48 -2.59 -5.39
N VAL A 40 -7.77 -2.94 -5.45
CA VAL A 40 -8.59 -3.16 -4.24
C VAL A 40 -8.00 -4.26 -3.37
N THR A 41 -7.55 -5.38 -3.96
CA THR A 41 -6.90 -6.47 -3.22
C THR A 41 -5.60 -6.00 -2.55
N ALA A 42 -4.70 -5.36 -3.31
CA ALA A 42 -3.41 -4.90 -2.79
C ALA A 42 -3.57 -3.85 -1.67
N LEU A 43 -4.54 -2.94 -1.80
CA LEU A 43 -4.85 -1.94 -0.79
C LEU A 43 -5.49 -2.57 0.47
N ALA A 44 -6.35 -3.57 0.30
CA ALA A 44 -6.94 -4.31 1.42
C ALA A 44 -5.85 -5.03 2.22
N GLU A 45 -4.91 -5.70 1.55
CA GLU A 45 -3.76 -6.34 2.19
C GLU A 45 -2.85 -5.35 2.90
N ALA A 46 -2.53 -4.22 2.25
CA ALA A 46 -1.66 -3.20 2.82
C ALA A 46 -2.24 -2.51 4.06
N THR A 47 -3.57 -2.33 4.09
CA THR A 47 -4.26 -1.60 5.16
C THR A 47 -4.88 -2.50 6.22
N GLY A 48 -5.00 -3.80 5.96
CA GLY A 48 -5.73 -4.74 6.81
C GLY A 48 -7.26 -4.54 6.78
N LEU A 49 -7.78 -3.71 5.88
CA LEU A 49 -9.20 -3.44 5.72
C LEU A 49 -9.87 -4.43 4.77
N SER A 50 -11.19 -4.54 4.86
CA SER A 50 -11.93 -5.42 3.95
C SER A 50 -11.87 -4.89 2.50
N PRO A 51 -11.80 -5.77 1.48
CA PRO A 51 -11.87 -5.35 0.07
C PRO A 51 -13.14 -4.54 -0.23
N ARG A 52 -14.25 -4.84 0.45
CA ARG A 52 -15.49 -4.06 0.36
C ARG A 52 -15.30 -2.63 0.82
N THR A 53 -14.71 -2.43 2.00
CA THR A 53 -14.41 -1.10 2.55
C THR A 53 -13.54 -0.27 1.61
N VAL A 54 -12.49 -0.88 1.06
CA VAL A 54 -11.59 -0.22 0.09
C VAL A 54 -12.33 0.11 -1.20
N ASN A 55 -13.17 -0.80 -1.69
CA ASN A 55 -13.96 -0.59 -2.89
C ASN A 55 -14.96 0.58 -2.76
N ASP A 56 -15.49 0.79 -1.56
CA ASP A 56 -16.45 1.86 -1.25
C ASP A 56 -15.80 3.26 -1.18
N TRP A 57 -14.48 3.37 -1.27
CA TRP A 57 -13.77 4.66 -1.30
C TRP A 57 -13.94 5.45 -2.61
N GLY A 58 -14.60 4.84 -3.61
CA GLY A 58 -14.87 5.47 -4.90
C GLY A 58 -13.97 4.94 -6.04
N PRO A 59 -14.18 5.41 -7.28
CA PRO A 59 -13.40 5.00 -8.44
C PRO A 59 -11.91 5.31 -8.32
N ASN A 60 -11.54 6.42 -7.67
CA ASN A 60 -10.15 6.88 -7.50
C ASN A 60 -9.70 6.83 -6.03
N PHE A 61 -10.44 6.15 -5.17
CA PHE A 61 -10.18 6.05 -3.72
C PHE A 61 -10.20 7.41 -2.99
N GLU A 62 -10.99 8.36 -3.50
CA GLU A 62 -11.08 9.72 -2.99
C GLU A 62 -11.73 9.82 -1.60
N ARG A 63 -12.57 8.85 -1.21
CA ARG A 63 -13.24 8.81 0.10
C ARG A 63 -12.49 7.99 1.16
N ARG A 64 -11.23 7.63 0.89
CA ARG A 64 -10.39 6.94 1.88
C ARG A 64 -10.20 7.82 3.14
N PRO A 65 -10.08 7.25 4.33
CA PRO A 65 -9.63 8.00 5.51
C PRO A 65 -8.19 8.50 5.37
N ASP A 66 -7.87 9.67 5.93
CA ASP A 66 -6.54 10.29 5.80
C ASP A 66 -5.39 9.40 6.32
N HIS A 67 -5.62 8.68 7.42
CA HIS A 67 -4.62 7.79 8.00
C HIS A 67 -4.16 6.68 7.04
N VAL A 68 -4.98 6.32 6.04
CA VAL A 68 -4.63 5.31 5.02
C VAL A 68 -3.38 5.72 4.27
N LEU A 69 -3.18 7.01 3.99
CA LEU A 69 -2.01 7.49 3.27
C LEU A 69 -0.69 7.15 3.98
N HIS A 70 -0.70 7.23 5.31
CA HIS A 70 0.44 6.89 6.15
C HIS A 70 0.66 5.38 6.23
N VAL A 71 -0.44 4.61 6.33
CA VAL A 71 -0.37 3.14 6.31
C VAL A 71 0.20 2.62 4.99
N LEU A 72 -0.26 3.17 3.87
CA LEU A 72 0.26 2.82 2.54
C LEU A 72 1.75 3.15 2.40
N ARG A 73 2.20 4.28 2.98
CA ARG A 73 3.63 4.61 3.00
C ARG A 73 4.44 3.57 3.78
N MET A 74 3.95 3.15 4.94
CA MET A 74 4.61 2.09 5.72
C MET A 74 4.65 0.76 4.95
N ALA A 75 3.54 0.37 4.32
CA ALA A 75 3.48 -0.84 3.49
C ALA A 75 4.44 -0.77 2.29
N ASP A 76 4.53 0.38 1.62
CA ASP A 76 5.46 0.63 0.51
C ASP A 76 6.92 0.43 0.95
N MET A 77 7.29 0.97 2.11
CA MET A 77 8.63 0.79 2.67
C MET A 77 8.92 -0.67 3.01
N LEU A 78 7.97 -1.38 3.64
CA LEU A 78 8.12 -2.80 3.95
C LEU A 78 8.30 -3.64 2.69
N ASN A 79 7.55 -3.35 1.63
CA ASN A 79 7.67 -4.05 0.36
C ASN A 79 8.99 -3.76 -0.35
N GLN A 80 9.53 -2.53 -0.27
CA GLN A 80 10.87 -2.20 -0.77
C GLN A 80 11.95 -2.98 0.00
N ILE A 81 11.86 -3.02 1.32
CA ILE A 81 12.78 -3.81 2.15
C ILE A 81 12.70 -5.28 1.79
N ARG A 82 11.48 -5.83 1.63
CA ARG A 82 11.29 -7.22 1.17
C ARG A 82 12.00 -7.50 -0.16
N LYS A 83 11.88 -6.60 -1.15
CA LYS A 83 12.60 -6.74 -2.43
C LYS A 83 14.12 -6.70 -2.30
N ILE A 84 14.66 -5.98 -1.32
CA ILE A 84 16.11 -5.87 -1.09
C ILE A 84 16.64 -7.09 -0.33
N VAL A 85 15.90 -7.53 0.69
CA VAL A 85 16.38 -8.51 1.67
C VAL A 85 16.05 -9.94 1.27
N LEU A 86 14.95 -10.18 0.57
CA LEU A 86 14.54 -11.53 0.19
C LEU A 86 15.18 -11.92 -1.16
N PRO A 87 15.91 -13.04 -1.22
CA PRO A 87 16.34 -13.64 -2.47
C PRO A 87 15.15 -13.90 -3.41
N PRO A 88 15.32 -13.83 -4.74
CA PRO A 88 14.24 -14.04 -5.71
C PRO A 88 13.58 -15.43 -5.63
N ASP A 89 14.27 -16.39 -5.04
CA ASP A 89 13.85 -17.77 -4.78
C ASP A 89 13.18 -17.98 -3.40
N TYR A 90 12.94 -16.92 -2.64
CA TYR A 90 12.24 -17.02 -1.37
C TYR A 90 10.73 -17.31 -1.59
N PRO A 91 10.17 -18.39 -0.99
CA PRO A 91 8.78 -18.76 -1.21
C PRO A 91 7.84 -17.69 -0.66
N GLN A 92 7.07 -17.08 -1.56
CA GLN A 92 5.96 -16.19 -1.23
C GLN A 92 4.76 -17.09 -0.90
N LYS A 93 4.33 -17.10 0.36
CA LYS A 93 3.11 -17.82 0.77
C LYS A 93 1.86 -17.11 0.30
#